data_AF-A0A376FLG4-F1
#
_entry.id   AF-A0A376FLG4-F1
#
_cell.length_a   1.000
_cell.length_b   1.000
_cell.length_c   1.000
_cell.angle_alpha   90.00
_cell.angle_beta   90.00
_cell.angle_gamma   90.00
#
_symmetry.space_group_name_H-M   'P 1'
#
loop_
_entity.id
_entity.type
_entity.pdbx_description
1 polymer ?
#
loop_
_entity_poly.entity_id
_entity_poly.type
_entity_poly.pdbx_seq_one_letter_code
_entity_poly.pdbx_strand_id
1 'polypeptide(L)'
;MDPYVVDEDPGVKSVRNIYDYYKQHRYETIVMGASFRRTEQILALAGCDRLTISPNLLQEPTGQRRNGDPQAGADLHRSAQNRKP
;
A
#
# COMPACT_ATOMS: atom_id res chain seq x y z
N MET A 1 -26.71 10.63 -8.88
CA MET A 1 -25.78 9.66 -8.27
C MET A 1 -24.95 10.45 -7.30
N ASP A 2 -25.05 10.15 -6.01
CA ASP A 2 -24.22 10.78 -5.00
C ASP A 2 -22.74 10.35 -5.19
N PRO A 3 -21.77 11.24 -4.92
CA PRO A 3 -20.37 10.91 -5.06
C PRO A 3 -19.98 9.79 -4.08
N TYR A 4 -19.12 8.88 -4.52
CA TYR A 4 -18.55 7.88 -3.62
C TYR A 4 -17.62 8.54 -2.61
N VAL A 5 -17.95 8.44 -1.33
CA VAL A 5 -17.14 8.94 -0.21
C VAL A 5 -16.55 7.75 0.53
N VAL A 6 -15.23 7.56 0.43
CA VAL A 6 -14.54 6.37 0.99
C VAL A 6 -14.72 6.22 2.50
N ASP A 7 -14.78 7.33 3.23
CA ASP A 7 -14.98 7.29 4.69
C ASP A 7 -16.40 6.89 5.09
N GLU A 8 -17.35 6.94 4.16
CA GLU A 8 -18.72 6.47 4.36
C GLU A 8 -18.92 5.01 3.97
N ASP A 9 -17.93 4.39 3.33
CA ASP A 9 -17.96 3.01 2.88
C ASP A 9 -18.17 2.05 4.07
N PRO A 10 -19.20 1.18 4.04
CA PRO A 10 -19.52 0.30 5.16
C PRO A 10 -18.40 -0.72 5.44
N GLY A 11 -17.65 -1.15 4.41
CA GLY A 11 -16.51 -2.04 4.57
C GLY A 11 -15.36 -1.34 5.29
N VAL A 12 -15.04 -0.10 4.90
CA VAL A 12 -14.00 0.73 5.54
C VAL A 12 -14.36 1.00 7.00
N LYS A 13 -15.58 1.44 7.28
CA LYS A 13 -16.08 1.66 8.65
C LYS A 13 -16.00 0.39 9.51
N SER A 14 -16.40 -0.75 8.96
CA SER A 14 -16.37 -2.03 9.66
C SER A 14 -14.95 -2.41 10.07
N VAL A 15 -13.99 -2.36 9.14
CA VAL A 15 -12.59 -2.72 9.43
C VAL A 15 -11.98 -1.76 10.46
N ARG A 16 -12.23 -0.45 10.37
CA ARG A 16 -11.77 0.53 11.37
C ARG A 16 -12.30 0.22 12.76
N ASN A 17 -13.60 0.01 12.89
CA ASN A 17 -14.23 -0.31 14.18
C ASN A 17 -13.66 -1.61 14.79
N ILE A 18 -13.47 -2.64 13.97
CA ILE A 18 -12.87 -3.91 14.42
C ILE A 18 -11.41 -3.70 14.84
N TYR A 19 -10.63 -2.98 14.03
CA TYR A 19 -9.23 -2.69 14.32
C TYR A 19 -9.08 -1.93 15.64
N ASP A 20 -9.84 -0.85 15.82
CA ASP A 20 -9.82 -0.02 17.02
C ASP A 20 -10.19 -0.83 18.25
N TYR A 21 -11.26 -1.64 18.17
CA TYR A 21 -11.65 -2.53 19.25
C TYR A 21 -10.52 -3.49 19.64
N TYR A 22 -9.82 -4.06 18.66
CA TYR A 22 -8.73 -5.00 18.90
C TYR A 22 -7.52 -4.33 19.54
N LYS A 23 -7.15 -3.12 19.08
CA LYS A 23 -6.01 -2.38 19.63
C LYS A 23 -6.31 -1.83 21.03
N GLN A 24 -7.53 -1.37 21.27
CA GLN A 24 -7.96 -0.89 22.59
C GLN A 24 -7.92 -2.02 23.65
N HIS A 25 -8.35 -3.23 23.30
CA HIS A 25 -8.35 -4.39 24.20
C HIS A 25 -7.04 -5.19 24.18
N ARG A 26 -6.05 -4.75 23.39
CA ARG A 26 -4.73 -5.38 23.26
C ARG A 26 -4.79 -6.85 22.84
N TYR A 27 -5.73 -7.19 21.96
CA TYR A 27 -5.72 -8.51 21.34
C TYR A 27 -4.53 -8.64 20.37
N GLU A 28 -3.81 -9.75 20.46
CA GLU A 28 -2.66 -10.04 19.58
C GLU A 28 -3.09 -10.50 18.18
N THR A 29 -4.38 -10.75 17.98
CA THR A 29 -4.92 -11.18 16.69
C THR A 29 -4.67 -10.13 15.61
N ILE A 30 -4.08 -10.59 14.51
CA ILE A 30 -3.82 -9.76 13.33
C ILE A 30 -5.12 -9.46 12.60
N VAL A 31 -5.41 -8.17 12.41
CA VAL A 31 -6.55 -7.73 11.59
C VAL A 31 -6.07 -7.57 10.15
N MET A 32 -6.63 -8.38 9.25
CA MET A 32 -6.29 -8.37 7.83
C MET A 32 -7.48 -7.93 6.97
N GLY A 33 -7.42 -6.73 6.41
CA GLY A 33 -8.43 -6.26 5.46
C GLY A 33 -8.32 -6.98 4.12
N ALA A 34 -9.44 -7.35 3.51
CA ALA A 34 -9.48 -8.09 2.24
C ALA A 34 -10.69 -7.67 1.39
N SER A 35 -10.74 -8.16 0.15
CA SER A 35 -11.86 -7.94 -0.78
C SER A 35 -12.12 -6.47 -1.17
N PHE A 36 -11.05 -5.73 -1.43
CA PHE A 36 -11.13 -4.36 -1.95
C PHE A 36 -11.79 -4.29 -3.32
N ARG A 37 -12.45 -3.16 -3.59
CA ARG A 37 -13.06 -2.83 -4.88
C ARG A 37 -12.41 -1.62 -5.54
N ARG A 38 -11.78 -0.75 -4.75
CA ARG A 38 -11.13 0.48 -5.22
C ARG A 38 -9.87 0.77 -4.40
N THR A 39 -8.92 1.50 -4.97
CA THR A 39 -7.67 1.86 -4.29
C THR A 39 -7.92 2.77 -3.09
N GLU A 40 -8.94 3.64 -3.15
CA GLU A 40 -9.26 4.56 -2.07
C GLU A 40 -9.56 3.81 -0.76
N GLN A 41 -10.23 2.66 -0.82
CA GLN A 41 -10.50 1.82 0.36
C GLN A 41 -9.20 1.29 0.99
N ILE A 42 -8.21 0.96 0.17
CA ILE A 42 -6.89 0.48 0.63
C ILE A 42 -6.15 1.61 1.32
N LEU A 43 -6.12 2.80 0.70
CA LEU A 43 -5.49 4.00 1.26
C LEU A 43 -6.17 4.43 2.56
N ALA A 44 -7.49 4.35 2.64
CA ALA A 44 -8.27 4.65 3.83
C ALA A 44 -8.00 3.70 5.02
N LEU A 45 -7.47 2.50 4.75
CA LEU A 45 -7.06 1.50 5.75
C LEU A 45 -5.54 1.35 5.83
N ALA A 46 -4.77 2.28 5.25
CA ALA A 46 -3.32 2.31 5.41
C ALA A 46 -2.98 2.52 6.90
N GLY A 47 -2.30 1.54 7.50
CA GLY A 47 -2.06 1.48 8.95
C GLY A 47 -2.69 0.28 9.65
N CYS A 48 -3.63 -0.43 8.99
CA CYS A 48 -4.02 -1.77 9.44
C CYS A 48 -2.81 -2.73 9.40
N ASP A 49 -2.85 -3.79 10.22
CA ASP A 49 -1.72 -4.71 10.38
C ASP A 49 -1.30 -5.35 9.05
N ARG A 50 -2.30 -5.82 8.28
CA ARG A 50 -2.11 -6.40 6.95
C ARG A 50 -3.29 -6.10 6.04
N LEU A 51 -3.03 -6.04 4.74
CA LEU A 51 -4.04 -5.93 3.70
C LEU A 51 -3.78 -6.97 2.61
N THR A 52 -4.83 -7.69 2.20
CA THR A 52 -4.81 -8.61 1.06
C THR A 52 -5.42 -7.92 -0.15
N ILE A 53 -4.57 -7.59 -1.12
CA ILE A 53 -4.91 -6.76 -2.27
C ILE A 53 -4.83 -7.61 -3.53
N SER A 54 -5.82 -7.50 -4.41
CA SER A 54 -5.80 -8.18 -5.71
C SER A 54 -4.77 -7.54 -6.64
N PRO A 55 -4.10 -8.30 -7.53
CA PRO A 55 -3.07 -7.76 -8.42
C PRO A 55 -3.55 -6.58 -9.27
N ASN A 56 -4.82 -6.57 -9.68
CA ASN A 56 -5.42 -5.50 -10.47
C ASN A 56 -5.48 -4.16 -9.73
N LEU A 57 -5.55 -4.18 -8.39
CA LEU A 57 -5.57 -2.98 -7.54
C LEU A 57 -4.16 -2.56 -7.07
N LEU A 58 -3.15 -3.42 -7.25
CA LEU A 58 -1.75 -3.05 -7.06
C LEU A 58 -1.18 -2.27 -8.25
N GLN A 59 -1.83 -2.37 -9.41
CA GLN A 59 -1.45 -1.65 -10.62
C GLN A 59 -2.18 -0.30 -10.68
N GLU A 60 -1.65 0.71 -9.99
CA GLU A 60 -1.92 2.11 -10.31
C GLU A 60 -0.81 2.64 -11.25
N PRO A 61 -1.08 3.63 -12.12
CA PRO A 61 -0.34 3.85 -13.36
C PRO A 61 1.16 4.01 -13.10
N THR A 62 1.96 3.37 -13.94
CA THR A 62 3.43 3.27 -13.95
C THR A 62 4.18 4.61 -14.10
N GLY A 63 3.59 5.73 -13.66
CA GLY A 63 4.03 7.09 -13.92
C GLY A 63 4.06 8.05 -12.73
N GLN A 64 3.70 7.65 -11.51
CA GLN A 64 3.78 8.54 -10.35
C GLN A 64 4.81 8.04 -9.34
N ARG A 65 6.10 8.25 -9.65
CA ARG A 65 7.14 8.17 -8.61
C ARG A 65 6.85 9.26 -7.57
N ARG A 66 6.62 8.88 -6.31
CA ARG A 66 6.65 9.84 -5.20
C ARG A 66 8.10 10.25 -5.01
N ASN A 67 8.41 11.54 -5.18
CA ASN A 67 9.73 12.10 -4.92
C ASN A 67 10.12 11.79 -3.46
N GLY A 68 11.12 10.92 -3.27
CA GLY A 68 11.56 10.49 -1.93
C GLY A 68 12.69 9.45 -1.90
N ASP A 69 12.92 8.67 -2.96
CA ASP A 69 14.01 7.68 -2.96
C ASP A 69 15.34 8.28 -3.44
N PRO A 70 16.40 8.30 -2.61
CA PRO A 70 17.74 8.61 -3.10
C PRO A 70 18.19 7.46 -3.98
N GLN A 71 18.59 7.76 -5.22
CA GLN A 71 19.24 6.80 -6.10
C GLN A 71 20.43 6.15 -5.38
N ALA A 72 20.29 4.86 -5.04
CA ALA A 72 21.39 4.03 -4.55
C ALA A 72 21.75 2.99 -5.63
N GLY A 73 22.67 3.41 -6.50
CA GLY A 73 23.80 2.60 -6.97
C GLY A 73 23.52 1.36 -7.83
N ALA A 74 23.68 1.51 -9.15
CA ALA A 74 24.22 0.44 -10.02
C ALA A 74 24.66 0.96 -11.41
N ASP A 75 25.40 2.07 -11.48
CA ASP A 75 26.06 2.54 -12.72
C ASP A 75 27.60 2.39 -12.68
N LEU A 76 28.11 1.33 -12.03
CA LEU A 76 29.56 1.10 -11.93
C LEU A 76 29.97 -0.31 -12.33
N HIS A 77 29.80 -0.69 -13.61
CA HIS A 77 30.52 -1.86 -14.15
C HIS A 77 30.85 -1.87 -15.64
N ARG A 78 30.85 -0.73 -16.37
CA ARG A 78 31.18 -0.75 -17.81
C ARG A 78 32.29 0.19 -18.29
N SER A 79 33.34 0.37 -17.48
CA SER A 79 34.56 1.07 -17.93
C SER A 79 35.84 0.49 -17.33
N ALA A 80 36.13 -0.79 -17.61
CA ALA A 80 37.44 -1.39 -17.27
C ALA A 80 37.94 -2.42 -18.30
N GLN A 81 37.56 -2.26 -19.58
CA GLN A 81 38.10 -3.05 -20.69
C GLN A 81 38.63 -2.14 -21.78
N ASN A 82 39.69 -1.36 -21.50
CA ASN A 82 40.59 -0.90 -22.57
C ASN A 82 41.94 -0.34 -22.07
N ARG A 83 42.66 -1.11 -21.24
CA ARG A 83 44.11 -0.96 -21.13
C ARG A 83 44.75 -2.34 -21.00
N LYS A 84 45.23 -2.87 -22.12
CA LYS A 84 46.37 -3.79 -22.15
C LYS A 84 47.52 -3.09 -22.90
N PRO A 85 48.77 -3.45 -22.59
CA PRO A 85 49.97 -2.64 -22.81
C PRO A 85 50.32 -2.45 -24.27
#